data_AF-X1EL01-F1
#
_entry.id   AF-X1EL01-F1
#
_cell.length_a   1.000
_cell.length_b   1.000
_cell.length_c   1.000
_cell.angle_alpha   90.00
_cell.angle_beta   90.00
_cell.angle_gamma   90.00
#
_symmetry.space_group_name_H-M   'P 1'
#
loop_
_entity.id
_entity.type
_entity.pdbx_description
1 polymer ?
#
loop_
_entity_poly.entity_id
_entity_poly.type
_entity_poly.pdbx_seq_one_letter_code
_entity_poly.pdbx_strand_id
1 'polypeptide(L)' 'KVIRCQNCFSDRIILEDRKVSDYRCVECNGTYKDIFIDAVKEGKILYDFPPASDIRKNVTSQFEFIDL' A
#
# COMPACT_ATOMS: atom_id res chain seq x y z
N LYS A 1 -6.00 8.66 4.16
CA LYS A 1 -5.05 7.57 3.79
C LYS A 1 -5.70 6.19 3.84
N VAL A 2 -5.21 5.28 3.00
CA VAL A 2 -5.48 3.84 3.11
C VAL A 2 -4.17 3.17 3.46
N ILE A 3 -4.14 2.41 4.55
CA ILE A 3 -2.95 1.71 5.01
C ILE A 3 -3.15 0.19 4.92
N ARG A 4 -2.14 -0.52 4.43
CA ARG A 4 -2.16 -1.98 4.24
C ARG A 4 -1.09 -2.67 5.08
N CYS A 5 -1.48 -3.73 5.79
CA CYS A 5 -0.53 -4.52 6.56
C CYS A 5 0.44 -5.24 5.61
N GLN A 6 1.73 -5.19 5.92
CA GLN A 6 2.75 -5.84 5.10
C GLN A 6 2.82 -7.37 5.28
N ASN A 7 2.14 -7.93 6.28
CA ASN A 7 2.19 -9.37 6.58
C ASN A 7 0.94 -10.13 6.13
N CYS A 8 -0.24 -9.53 6.29
CA CYS A 8 -1.52 -10.20 6.03
C CYS A 8 -2.42 -9.44 5.07
N PHE A 9 -1.95 -8.32 4.50
CA PHE A 9 -2.67 -7.51 3.52
C PHE A 9 -4.04 -6.96 3.96
N SER A 10 -4.38 -7.06 5.25
CA SER A 10 -5.53 -6.37 5.84
C SER A 10 -5.40 -4.85 5.66
N ASP A 11 -6.48 -4.21 5.22
CA ASP A 11 -6.55 -2.78 4.96
C ASP A 11 -7.25 -2.02 6.10
N ARG A 12 -6.83 -0.78 6.32
CA ARG A 12 -7.46 0.14 7.26
C ARG A 12 -7.48 1.56 6.68
N ILE A 13 -8.56 2.29 6.94
CA ILE A 13 -8.69 3.70 6.57
C ILE A 13 -8.35 4.56 7.80
N ILE A 14 -7.52 5.58 7.60
CA ILE A 14 -7.18 6.58 8.63
C ILE A 14 -7.30 7.99 8.06
N LEU A 15 -7.49 8.94 8.97
CA LEU A 15 -7.51 10.37 8.63
C LEU A 15 -6.14 10.83 8.10
N GLU A 16 -6.16 11.85 7.25
CA GLU A 16 -4.99 12.29 6.49
C GLU A 16 -3.88 12.88 7.37
N ASP A 17 -4.25 13.51 8.48
CA ASP A 17 -3.36 14.12 9.47
C ASP A 17 -2.68 13.08 10.39
N ARG A 18 -3.08 11.81 10.32
CA ARG A 18 -2.53 10.74 11.16
C ARG A 18 -1.28 10.11 10.53
N LYS A 19 -0.35 9.68 11.38
CA LYS A 19 0.87 8.97 10.96
C LYS A 19 0.60 7.46 10.91
N VAL A 20 1.06 6.80 9.85
CA VAL A 20 0.95 5.34 9.70
C VAL A 20 1.64 4.59 10.84
N SER A 21 2.75 5.15 11.35
CA SER A 21 3.54 4.59 12.46
C SER A 21 2.76 4.43 13.76
N ASP A 22 1.65 5.15 13.92
CA ASP A 22 0.84 5.13 15.14
C ASP A 22 -0.08 3.90 15.21
N TYR A 23 -0.11 3.08 14.14
CA TYR A 23 -1.01 1.95 14.00
C TYR A 23 -0.24 0.64 13.84
N ARG A 24 -0.75 -0.41 14.49
CA ARG A 24 -0.37 -1.81 14.29
C ARG A 24 -1.54 -2.60 13.74
N CYS A 25 -1.25 -3.59 12.91
CA CYS A 25 -2.29 -4.44 12.33
C CYS A 25 -3.08 -5.16 13.42
N VAL A 26 -4.41 -5.05 13.35
CA VAL A 26 -5.30 -5.64 14.36
C VAL A 26 -5.32 -7.16 14.26
N GLU A 27 -5.15 -7.71 13.05
CA GLU A 27 -5.21 -9.15 12.80
C GLU A 27 -3.91 -9.89 13.16
N CYS A 28 -2.74 -9.27 12.93
CA CYS A 28 -1.45 -9.97 13.07
C CYS A 28 -0.33 -9.15 13.72
N ASN A 29 -0.65 -7.98 14.29
CA ASN A 29 0.30 -7.04 14.91
C ASN A 29 1.45 -6.55 13.98
N GLY A 30 1.34 -6.79 12.68
CA GLY A 30 2.30 -6.36 11.66
C GLY A 30 2.36 -4.84 11.47
N THR A 31 3.33 -4.38 10.70
CA THR A 31 3.45 -2.98 10.30
C THR A 31 2.49 -2.64 9.16
N TYR A 32 1.92 -1.44 9.22
CA TYR A 32 1.14 -0.86 8.14
C TYR A 32 2.03 -0.02 7.23
N LYS A 33 1.63 0.10 5.96
CA LYS A 33 2.20 1.03 4.97
C LYS A 33 1.06 1.77 4.27
N ASP A 34 1.25 3.06 3.99
CA ASP A 34 0.32 3.80 3.11
C ASP A 34 0.41 3.23 1.69
N ILE A 35 -0.74 2.92 1.09
CA ILE A 35 -0.79 2.38 -0.28
C ILE A 35 -1.17 3.44 -1.31
N PHE A 36 -1.59 4.64 -0.88
CA PHE A 36 -1.76 5.75 -1.80
C PHE A 36 -0.40 6.38 -2.09
N ILE A 37 -0.13 6.59 -3.37
CA ILE A 37 1.09 7.19 -3.88
C ILE A 37 0.67 8.42 -4.69
N ASP A 38 1.31 9.56 -4.41
CA ASP A 38 1.07 10.78 -5.18
C ASP A 38 1.56 10.59 -6.62
N ALA A 39 0.61 10.44 -7.54
CA ALA A 39 0.92 10.24 -8.94
C ALA A 39 1.27 11.55 -9.66
N VAL A 40 0.53 12.62 -9.35
CA VAL A 40 0.65 13.94 -9.98
C VAL A 40 0.56 15.02 -8.91
N LYS A 41 1.44 16.03 -8.98
CA LYS A 41 1.38 17.22 -8.14
C LYS A 41 1.67 18.46 -8.98
N GLU A 42 0.79 19.45 -8.89
CA GLU A 42 0.92 20.71 -9.63
C GLU A 42 1.13 20.50 -11.14
N GLY A 43 0.40 19.55 -11.72
CA GLY A 43 0.47 19.21 -13.14
C GLY A 43 1.71 18.41 -13.56
N LYS A 44 2.56 17.97 -12.63
CA LYS A 44 3.75 17.15 -12.90
C LYS A 44 3.57 15.74 -12.37
N ILE A 45 3.92 14.76 -13.19
CA ILE A 45 4.00 13.35 -12.77
C ILE A 45 5.20 13.22 -11.82
N LEU A 46 5.00 12.58 -10.67
CA LEU A 46 6.02 12.49 -9.60
C LEU A 46 6.86 11.21 -9.62
N TYR A 47 6.59 10.29 -10.55
CA TYR A 47 7.27 9.00 -10.63
C TYR A 47 7.47 8.57 -12.08
N ASP A 48 8.48 7.75 -12.31
CA ASP A 48 8.65 7.06 -13.59
C ASP A 48 7.74 5.83 -13.62
N PHE A 49 7.04 5.66 -14.75
CA PHE A 49 6.19 4.49 -14.91
C PHE A 49 7.03 3.20 -14.84
N PRO A 50 6.67 2.27 -13.94
CA PRO A 50 7.38 1.00 -13.87
C PRO A 50 7.18 0.22 -15.17
N PRO A 51 8.18 -0.57 -15.60
CA PRO A 51 8.02 -1.43 -16.75
C PRO A 51 6.95 -2.49 -16.49
N ALA A 52 6.32 -2.98 -17.56
CA ALA A 52 5.24 -3.97 -17.46
C ALA A 52 5.64 -5.25 -16.71
N SER A 53 6.91 -5.65 -16.78
CA SER A 53 7.47 -6.78 -16.02
C SER A 53 7.38 -6.56 -14.50
N ASP A 54 7.66 -5.35 -14.04
CA ASP A 54 7.68 -5.01 -12.61
C ASP A 54 6.26 -4.91 -12.08
N ILE A 55 5.34 -4.35 -12.88
CA ILE A 55 3.91 -4.35 -12.59
C ILE A 55 3.42 -5.80 -12.42
N ARG A 56 3.72 -6.67 -13.40
CA ARG A 56 3.31 -8.08 -13.35
C ARG A 56 3.86 -8.77 -12.10
N LYS A 57 5.17 -8.64 -11.85
CA LYS A 57 5.84 -9.23 -10.69
C LYS A 57 5.17 -8.80 -9.38
N ASN A 58 4.92 -7.49 -9.23
CA ASN A 58 4.25 -6.92 -8.07
C ASN A 58 2.82 -7.42 -7.88
N VAL A 59 2.05 -7.60 -8.95
CA VAL A 59 0.68 -8.15 -8.86
C VAL A 59 0.72 -9.63 -8.49
N THR A 60 1.55 -10.42 -9.17
CA THR A 60 1.62 -11.87 -8.91
C THR A 60 2.10 -12.21 -7.50
N SER A 61 2.99 -11.40 -6.90
CA SER A 61 3.41 -11.62 -5.51
C SER A 61 2.29 -11.37 -4.51
N GLN A 62 1.21 -10.68 -4.88
CA GLN A 62 0.10 -10.40 -3.96
C GLN A 62 -0.95 -11.52 -3.94
N PHE A 63 -0.90 -12.47 -4.88
CA PHE A 63 -1.86 -13.57 -4.94
C PHE A 63 -1.78 -14.49 -3.73
N GLU A 64 -0.65 -14.56 -3.03
CA GLU A 64 -0.50 -15.34 -1.80
C GLU A 64 -1.41 -14.84 -0.65
N PHE A 65 -1.92 -13.61 -0.75
CA PHE A 65 -2.79 -12.99 0.26
C PHE A 65 -4.26 -12.95 -0.14
N ILE A 66 -4.62 -13.49 -1.31
CA ILE A 66 -6.02 -13.56 -1.75
C ILE A 66 -6.59 -14.90 -1.27
N ASP A 67 -7.50 -14.85 -0.30
CA ASP A 67 -8.37 -16.00 -0.02
C ASP A 67 -9.36 -16.14 -1.18
N LEU A 68 -9.36 -17.32 -1.80
CA LEU A 68 -10.25 -17.72 -2.91
C LEU A 68 -11.47 -18.48 -2.41
#